data_AF-A0AAV6WEI5-F1
#
_entry.id   AF-A0AAV6WEI5-F1
#
_cell.length_a   1.000
_cell.length_b   1.000
_cell.length_c   1.000
_cell.angle_alpha   90.00
_cell.angle_beta   90.00
_cell.angle_gamma   90.00
#
_symmetry.space_group_name_H-M   'P 1'
#
loop_
_entity.id
_entity.type
_entity.pdbx_description
1 polymer ?
#
loop_
_entity_poly.entity_id
_entity_poly.type
_entity_poly.pdbx_seq_one_letter_code
_entity_poly.pdbx_strand_id
1 'polypeptide(L)'
;MPLKKNSSTPTFLPTTTTRGGRASAAAGRRRLHATQRCSNLKLTILCGIITVLVFRGTIGITYFTTFPEANITSQVEETDRIIAETRSDDESEPLITSNVTYTLGPKITNWDDSRKKWLQQNPGFRSIVNRQARVLLVTGSQPGPCDNPIGDHYMLKSIKNKIDYCRMHSIEIVYNMAHLDKELSGYWAKLPLIRRIMLSHPEVEWIWWMDSDAFFTDMYFKIPISKYNHHNMVIHGYPSLLFDEKSWIALNTGSFLLRNCQWSLDLLDEWAPMGPVGRARDEAGKILTANLKGRPAFEADDQSALIYLLISNKDKWIDKVFIENSYYLHGYWVGLVDRYEEYIEKYNPGSGDDRWPFVTHFVGCKPCGGYGDYSLERCVKSMERAFNFADNQLLKLYGFSHRGLLSPNVKRIRNESIRPLEIVDQIGVRTSLLEGASQK
;
A
#
# COMPACT_ATOMS: atom_id res chain seq x y z
N MET A 1 -35.83 9.35 -44.41
CA MET A 1 -37.16 8.90 -43.96
C MET A 1 -37.02 8.14 -42.64
N PRO A 2 -37.92 8.35 -41.66
CA PRO A 2 -37.49 8.63 -40.29
C PRO A 2 -38.00 7.67 -39.20
N LEU A 3 -37.23 7.64 -38.10
CA LEU A 3 -37.60 7.68 -36.66
C LEU A 3 -38.88 7.00 -36.16
N LYS A 4 -38.74 6.22 -35.07
CA LYS A 4 -39.59 6.42 -33.87
C LYS A 4 -38.92 5.93 -32.57
N LYS A 5 -38.70 6.90 -31.68
CA LYS A 5 -38.54 6.76 -30.22
C LYS A 5 -39.86 6.32 -29.59
N ASN A 6 -39.82 5.69 -28.41
CA ASN A 6 -40.88 5.84 -27.41
C ASN A 6 -40.34 5.77 -25.99
N SER A 7 -40.94 6.59 -25.14
CA SER A 7 -40.52 7.03 -23.81
C SER A 7 -41.54 6.63 -22.74
N SER A 8 -41.03 6.24 -21.57
CA SER A 8 -41.43 6.61 -20.19
C SER A 8 -42.89 6.52 -19.67
N THR A 9 -43.02 5.74 -18.57
CA THR A 9 -43.68 6.04 -17.25
C THR A 9 -45.22 5.99 -17.10
N PRO A 10 -45.80 6.01 -15.87
CA PRO A 10 -45.78 4.97 -14.83
C PRO A 10 -47.21 4.67 -14.26
N THR A 11 -47.38 3.59 -13.49
CA THR A 11 -48.70 3.13 -13.01
C THR A 11 -48.96 3.46 -11.53
N PHE A 12 -50.16 4.01 -11.28
CA PHE A 12 -50.74 4.43 -10.00
C PHE A 12 -51.32 3.28 -9.15
N LEU A 13 -51.38 3.53 -7.83
CA LEU A 13 -52.18 2.84 -6.80
C LEU A 13 -53.70 2.93 -7.05
N PRO A 14 -54.50 2.06 -6.40
CA PRO A 14 -55.88 2.41 -6.04
C PRO A 14 -56.15 2.35 -4.53
N THR A 15 -57.00 3.29 -4.12
CA THR A 15 -57.59 3.49 -2.79
C THR A 15 -59.02 2.94 -2.78
N THR A 16 -59.47 2.35 -1.68
CA THR A 16 -60.91 2.32 -1.34
C THR A 16 -61.15 2.35 0.17
N THR A 17 -61.97 3.34 0.52
CA THR A 17 -62.78 3.66 1.72
C THR A 17 -63.71 2.49 2.17
N THR A 18 -64.34 2.36 3.35
CA THR A 18 -64.96 3.35 4.26
C THR A 18 -65.51 2.70 5.57
N ARG A 19 -65.49 3.48 6.68
CA ARG A 19 -66.52 3.72 7.73
C ARG A 19 -66.92 2.72 8.84
N GLY A 20 -66.84 3.26 10.09
CA GLY A 20 -67.87 3.24 11.14
C GLY A 20 -67.54 2.34 12.36
N GLY A 21 -67.64 2.73 13.63
CA GLY A 21 -68.04 3.96 14.30
C GLY A 21 -68.25 3.70 15.81
N ARG A 22 -67.94 4.72 16.62
CA ARG A 22 -68.42 5.05 17.99
C ARG A 22 -67.98 4.27 19.25
N ALA A 23 -67.78 5.11 20.27
CA ALA A 23 -67.33 4.92 21.64
C ALA A 23 -68.44 4.51 22.63
N SER A 24 -68.05 3.98 23.80
CA SER A 24 -68.51 4.47 25.11
C SER A 24 -67.79 3.76 26.27
N ALA A 25 -67.78 4.42 27.42
CA ALA A 25 -66.92 4.20 28.57
C ALA A 25 -67.53 3.36 29.71
N ALA A 26 -66.64 3.03 30.67
CA ALA A 26 -66.82 3.05 32.14
C ALA A 26 -67.05 1.74 32.94
N ALA A 27 -66.11 1.57 33.89
CA ALA A 27 -66.24 1.20 35.32
C ALA A 27 -66.29 -0.28 35.76
N GLY A 28 -65.45 -0.62 36.77
CA GLY A 28 -65.86 -1.51 37.86
C GLY A 28 -64.89 -2.55 38.48
N ARG A 29 -63.92 -2.08 39.30
CA ARG A 29 -63.42 -2.65 40.60
C ARG A 29 -62.87 -4.11 40.77
N ARG A 30 -61.62 -4.12 41.29
CA ARG A 30 -61.02 -4.85 42.47
C ARG A 30 -60.80 -6.38 42.42
N ARG A 31 -59.53 -6.82 42.55
CA ARG A 31 -58.92 -7.33 43.82
C ARG A 31 -57.47 -7.84 43.66
N LEU A 32 -56.66 -7.46 44.66
CA LEU A 32 -55.59 -8.20 45.37
C LEU A 32 -54.17 -8.39 44.78
N HIS A 33 -53.22 -7.90 45.59
CA HIS A 33 -51.77 -8.07 45.55
C HIS A 33 -51.30 -9.46 46.01
N ALA A 34 -50.25 -9.96 45.36
CA ALA A 34 -49.17 -10.89 45.78
C ALA A 34 -48.70 -11.57 44.49
N THR A 35 -47.45 -11.68 44.06
CA THR A 35 -46.16 -11.86 44.75
C THR A 35 -45.10 -11.82 43.63
N GLN A 36 -44.08 -10.96 43.68
CA GLN A 36 -42.84 -11.20 42.93
C GLN A 36 -41.64 -10.50 43.58
N ARG A 37 -41.14 -11.08 44.68
CA ARG A 37 -39.81 -10.81 45.22
C ARG A 37 -38.90 -11.95 44.73
N CYS A 38 -38.06 -11.68 43.73
CA CYS A 38 -36.75 -12.35 43.50
C CYS A 38 -36.16 -11.93 42.13
N SER A 39 -35.46 -10.80 42.08
CA SER A 39 -34.38 -10.57 41.09
C SER A 39 -33.35 -9.52 41.55
N ASN A 40 -33.72 -8.63 42.49
CA ASN A 40 -32.84 -7.54 42.93
C ASN A 40 -31.66 -7.96 43.82
N LEU A 41 -31.69 -9.13 44.47
CA LEU A 41 -30.58 -9.53 45.37
C LEU A 41 -29.28 -9.85 44.61
N LYS A 42 -29.39 -10.47 43.41
CA LYS A 42 -28.23 -10.80 42.59
C LYS A 42 -27.56 -9.56 41.99
N LEU A 43 -28.37 -8.55 41.63
CA LEU A 43 -27.85 -7.28 41.10
C LEU A 43 -27.15 -6.45 42.19
N THR A 44 -27.70 -6.42 43.41
CA THR A 44 -27.06 -5.73 44.55
C THR A 44 -25.75 -6.40 44.97
N ILE A 45 -25.67 -7.73 44.95
CA ILE A 45 -24.42 -8.46 45.24
C ILE A 45 -23.36 -8.19 44.16
N LEU A 46 -23.75 -8.19 42.87
CA LEU A 46 -22.83 -7.91 41.77
C LEU A 46 -22.30 -6.46 41.82
N CYS A 47 -23.16 -5.48 42.09
CA CYS A 47 -22.74 -4.09 42.29
C CYS A 47 -21.83 -3.93 43.52
N GLY A 48 -22.09 -4.66 44.61
CA GLY A 48 -21.22 -4.68 45.79
C GLY A 48 -19.81 -5.22 45.49
N ILE A 49 -19.71 -6.32 44.73
CA ILE A 49 -18.42 -6.93 44.35
C ILE A 49 -17.62 -6.01 43.42
N ILE A 50 -18.27 -5.40 42.41
CA ILE A 50 -17.62 -4.46 41.50
C ILE A 50 -17.10 -3.24 42.26
N THR A 51 -17.87 -2.72 43.22
CA THR A 51 -17.47 -1.57 44.03
C THR A 51 -16.26 -1.90 44.92
N VAL A 52 -16.22 -3.08 45.56
CA VAL A 52 -15.06 -3.52 46.36
C VAL A 52 -13.82 -3.76 45.49
N LEU A 53 -13.97 -4.28 44.27
CA LEU A 53 -12.85 -4.46 43.33
C LEU A 53 -12.29 -3.12 42.84
N VAL A 54 -13.16 -2.13 42.57
CA VAL A 54 -12.76 -0.77 42.17
C VAL A 54 -12.07 -0.04 43.34
N PHE A 55 -12.56 -0.19 44.58
CA PHE A 55 -11.92 0.41 45.77
C PHE A 55 -10.65 -0.33 46.24
N ARG A 56 -10.49 -1.63 45.96
CA ARG A 56 -9.22 -2.33 46.22
C ARG A 56 -8.17 -2.10 45.13
N GLY A 57 -8.59 -1.87 43.88
CA GLY A 57 -7.70 -1.49 42.79
C GLY A 57 -7.07 -0.10 42.99
N THR A 58 -7.77 0.82 43.65
CA THR A 58 -7.27 2.19 43.92
C THR A 58 -6.42 2.30 45.18
N ILE A 59 -6.41 1.31 46.07
CA ILE A 59 -5.54 1.28 47.27
C ILE A 59 -4.29 0.41 47.04
N GLY A 60 -4.32 -0.52 46.06
CA GLY A 60 -3.21 -1.43 45.76
C GLY A 60 -2.08 -0.85 44.89
N ILE A 61 -2.27 0.32 44.27
CA ILE A 61 -1.25 0.97 43.43
C ILE A 61 -0.38 1.95 44.25
N THR A 62 -0.84 2.36 45.43
CA THR A 62 -0.16 3.36 46.27
C THR A 62 0.93 2.78 47.19
N TYR A 63 1.16 1.46 47.19
CA TYR A 63 2.12 0.78 48.07
C TYR A 63 3.33 0.15 47.36
N PHE A 64 3.48 0.32 46.04
CA PHE A 64 4.60 -0.25 45.26
C PHE A 64 5.38 0.78 44.43
N THR A 65 5.62 1.98 44.96
CA THR A 65 6.74 2.83 44.48
C THR A 65 7.20 3.74 45.60
N THR A 66 8.09 3.25 46.46
CA THR A 66 8.95 4.11 47.29
C THR A 66 10.39 3.75 46.93
N PHE A 67 10.98 4.54 46.05
CA PHE A 67 12.43 4.64 45.86
C PHE A 67 12.84 6.09 46.16
N PRO A 68 14.06 6.33 46.68
CA PRO A 68 14.41 7.56 47.39
C PRO A 68 14.50 8.78 46.47
N GLU A 69 14.06 9.93 46.97
CA GLU A 69 14.27 11.27 46.41
C GLU A 69 15.76 11.63 46.39
N ALA A 70 16.50 11.15 45.40
CA ALA A 70 17.85 11.63 45.08
C ALA A 70 18.26 11.22 43.65
N ASN A 71 17.43 11.50 42.63
CA ASN A 71 17.89 11.45 41.23
C ASN A 71 16.96 12.10 40.19
N ILE A 72 15.92 12.82 40.62
CA ILE A 72 14.93 13.40 39.69
C ILE A 72 15.49 14.67 39.03
N THR A 73 16.28 15.48 39.74
CA THR A 73 16.86 16.71 39.18
C THR A 73 17.91 16.45 38.10
N SER A 74 18.76 15.42 38.24
CA SER A 74 19.76 15.08 37.22
C SER A 74 19.13 14.50 35.95
N GLN A 75 18.08 13.67 36.09
CA GLN A 75 17.37 13.09 34.95
C GLN A 75 16.47 14.11 34.24
N VAL A 76 15.91 15.08 34.95
CA VAL A 76 15.15 16.18 34.34
C VAL A 76 16.10 17.13 33.60
N GLU A 77 17.27 17.45 34.15
CA GLU A 77 18.29 18.25 33.44
C GLU A 77 18.86 17.52 32.22
N GLU A 78 19.06 16.20 32.29
CA GLU A 78 19.52 15.39 31.16
C GLU A 78 18.44 15.23 30.09
N THR A 79 17.18 15.08 30.49
CA THR A 79 16.03 15.07 29.56
C THR A 79 15.81 16.44 28.93
N ASP A 80 15.92 17.52 29.69
CA ASP A 80 15.83 18.89 29.18
C ASP A 80 17.03 19.25 28.30
N ARG A 81 18.23 18.71 28.58
CA ARG A 81 19.38 18.79 27.66
C ARG A 81 19.15 18.03 26.37
N ILE A 82 18.64 16.80 26.41
CA ILE A 82 18.32 16.00 25.22
C ILE A 82 17.22 16.69 24.42
N ILE A 83 16.20 17.25 25.07
CA ILE A 83 15.12 18.02 24.43
C ILE A 83 15.65 19.35 23.87
N ALA A 84 16.58 20.03 24.55
CA ALA A 84 17.21 21.25 24.05
C ALA A 84 18.16 20.99 22.87
N GLU A 85 18.86 19.86 22.86
CA GLU A 85 19.71 19.41 21.75
C GLU A 85 18.86 18.92 20.56
N THR A 86 17.66 18.36 20.81
CA THR A 86 16.69 18.03 19.75
C THR A 86 15.97 19.29 19.22
N ARG A 87 15.88 20.36 20.01
CA ARG A 87 15.28 21.66 19.63
C ARG A 87 16.28 22.64 19.02
N SER A 88 17.59 22.42 19.14
CA SER A 88 18.60 23.32 18.58
C SER A 88 18.84 23.15 17.08
N ASP A 89 18.29 22.10 16.45
CA ASP A 89 18.50 21.78 15.04
C ASP A 89 17.38 22.26 14.09
N ASP A 90 16.34 22.92 14.60
CA ASP A 90 15.30 23.57 13.78
C ASP A 90 14.93 24.93 14.38
N GLU A 91 15.68 25.97 14.01
CA GLU A 91 15.15 27.31 13.69
C GLU A 91 16.26 28.20 13.13
N SER A 92 16.59 27.95 11.86
CA SER A 92 16.91 29.03 10.95
C SER A 92 16.42 28.60 9.57
N GLU A 93 15.21 29.01 9.19
CA GLU A 93 14.86 29.03 7.76
C GLU A 93 15.86 29.98 7.09
N PRO A 94 16.76 29.51 6.21
CA PRO A 94 17.30 30.44 5.26
C PRO A 94 16.12 30.83 4.37
N LEU A 95 15.79 32.11 4.35
CA LEU A 95 15.12 32.71 3.20
C LEU A 95 15.94 32.33 1.96
N ILE A 96 15.60 31.23 1.29
CA ILE A 96 16.24 30.85 0.03
C ILE A 96 15.66 31.77 -1.04
N THR A 97 16.19 32.98 -1.10
CA THR A 97 16.34 33.72 -2.34
C THR A 97 17.48 33.07 -3.11
N SER A 98 17.22 31.96 -3.81
CA SER A 98 18.17 31.50 -4.82
C SER A 98 17.46 30.88 -6.01
N ASN A 99 17.83 31.36 -7.20
CA ASN A 99 17.53 30.76 -8.51
C ASN A 99 18.25 29.41 -8.69
N VAL A 100 18.41 28.61 -7.63
CA VAL A 100 19.07 27.31 -7.70
C VAL A 100 18.02 26.30 -8.16
N THR A 101 18.22 25.75 -9.35
CA THR A 101 17.48 24.58 -9.82
C THR A 101 17.89 23.38 -8.98
N TYR A 102 16.92 22.71 -8.37
CA TYR A 102 17.11 21.48 -7.60
C TYR A 102 17.86 20.41 -8.40
N THR A 103 18.71 19.62 -7.72
CA THR A 103 19.40 18.46 -8.32
C THR A 103 19.42 17.28 -7.35
N LEU A 104 19.27 16.05 -7.86
CA LEU A 104 19.34 14.82 -7.06
C LEU A 104 20.78 14.45 -6.59
N GLY A 105 21.76 15.26 -6.99
CA GLY A 105 23.18 15.07 -6.73
C GLY A 105 24.05 15.40 -7.95
N PRO A 106 25.39 15.22 -7.85
CA PRO A 106 26.30 15.51 -8.95
C PRO A 106 25.95 14.72 -10.21
N LYS A 107 26.05 15.37 -11.38
CA LYS A 107 25.78 14.73 -12.67
C LYS A 107 26.78 13.60 -12.92
N ILE A 108 26.27 12.42 -13.25
CA ILE A 108 27.06 11.26 -13.66
C ILE A 108 26.75 11.03 -15.15
N THR A 109 27.79 10.83 -15.97
CA THR A 109 27.65 10.66 -17.43
C THR A 109 28.24 9.35 -17.95
N ASN A 110 28.92 8.58 -17.09
CA ASN A 110 29.63 7.35 -17.43
C ASN A 110 29.21 6.17 -16.53
N TRP A 111 27.95 6.14 -16.09
CA TRP A 111 27.47 5.13 -15.16
C TRP A 111 27.53 3.72 -15.73
N ASP A 112 27.13 3.52 -16.99
CA ASP A 112 27.14 2.20 -17.62
C ASP A 112 28.56 1.60 -17.68
N ASP A 113 29.56 2.40 -18.05
CA ASP A 113 30.97 1.97 -18.07
C ASP A 113 31.49 1.68 -16.67
N SER A 114 31.16 2.53 -15.70
CA SER A 114 31.56 2.38 -14.30
C SER A 114 30.95 1.10 -13.70
N ARG A 115 29.66 0.87 -13.93
CA ARG A 115 28.92 -0.32 -13.49
C ARG A 115 29.47 -1.58 -14.16
N LYS A 116 29.74 -1.55 -15.46
CA LYS A 116 30.36 -2.67 -16.19
C LYS A 116 31.73 -3.03 -15.62
N LYS A 117 32.57 -2.03 -15.35
CA LYS A 117 33.89 -2.23 -14.74
C LYS A 117 33.77 -2.84 -13.35
N TRP A 118 32.84 -2.35 -12.53
CA TRP A 118 32.58 -2.89 -11.20
C TRP A 118 32.14 -4.36 -11.25
N LEU A 119 31.21 -4.71 -12.15
CA LEU A 119 30.74 -6.10 -12.32
C LEU A 119 31.86 -7.07 -12.74
N GLN A 120 32.79 -6.61 -13.58
CA GLN A 120 33.96 -7.39 -13.98
C GLN A 120 34.92 -7.64 -12.81
N GLN A 121 35.06 -6.67 -11.91
CA GLN A 121 35.92 -6.75 -10.72
C GLN A 121 35.28 -7.54 -9.57
N ASN A 122 33.96 -7.73 -9.59
CA ASN A 122 33.19 -8.35 -8.51
C ASN A 122 32.36 -9.55 -9.01
N PRO A 123 33.00 -10.66 -9.46
CA PRO A 123 32.31 -11.78 -10.09
C PRO A 123 31.33 -12.55 -9.18
N GLY A 124 31.42 -12.36 -7.86
CA GLY A 124 30.47 -12.89 -6.87
C GLY A 124 29.12 -12.16 -6.86
N PHE A 125 29.06 -10.94 -7.40
CA PHE A 125 27.88 -10.08 -7.42
C PHE A 125 27.36 -9.91 -8.86
N ARG A 126 26.78 -10.99 -9.40
CA ARG A 126 26.25 -11.00 -10.78
C ARG A 126 24.90 -10.30 -10.85
N SER A 127 24.73 -9.48 -11.91
CA SER A 127 23.45 -8.86 -12.26
C SER A 127 22.46 -9.81 -12.92
N ILE A 128 22.94 -10.96 -13.40
CA ILE A 128 22.12 -12.04 -13.92
C ILE A 128 22.52 -13.33 -13.21
N VAL A 129 21.57 -13.96 -12.55
CA VAL A 129 21.72 -15.24 -11.82
C VAL A 129 20.77 -16.25 -12.47
N ASN A 130 21.29 -17.41 -12.90
CA ASN A 130 20.49 -18.45 -13.56
C ASN A 130 19.60 -17.94 -14.72
N ARG A 131 20.16 -17.08 -15.58
CA ARG A 131 19.46 -16.41 -16.71
C ARG A 131 18.33 -15.46 -16.29
N GLN A 132 18.19 -15.15 -15.01
CA GLN A 132 17.25 -14.17 -14.48
C GLN A 132 18.00 -12.92 -14.01
N ALA A 133 17.50 -11.75 -14.40
CA ALA A 133 18.06 -10.49 -13.93
C ALA A 133 17.78 -10.32 -12.43
N ARG A 134 18.77 -9.81 -11.69
CA ARG A 134 18.63 -9.50 -10.26
C ARG A 134 17.68 -8.32 -10.09
N VAL A 135 16.62 -8.53 -9.31
CA VAL A 135 15.60 -7.53 -8.97
C VAL A 135 15.72 -7.17 -7.49
N LEU A 136 15.67 -5.88 -7.18
CA LEU A 136 15.56 -5.36 -5.83
C LEU A 136 14.22 -4.64 -5.68
N LEU A 137 13.33 -5.16 -4.82
CA LEU A 137 12.08 -4.50 -4.50
C LEU A 137 12.34 -3.40 -3.47
N VAL A 138 11.83 -2.21 -3.74
CA VAL A 138 11.99 -1.03 -2.89
C VAL A 138 10.62 -0.51 -2.51
N THR A 139 10.40 -0.33 -1.22
CA THR A 139 9.18 0.27 -0.67
C THR A 139 9.55 1.15 0.52
N GLY A 140 8.58 1.85 1.09
CA GLY A 140 8.82 2.64 2.28
C GLY A 140 7.58 3.32 2.84
N SER A 141 7.77 3.91 4.01
CA SER A 141 6.79 4.74 4.70
C SER A 141 7.51 5.88 5.42
N GLN A 142 6.73 6.82 5.96
CA GLN A 142 7.27 7.87 6.81
C GLN A 142 7.93 7.27 8.08
N PRO A 143 8.94 7.94 8.67
CA PRO A 143 9.64 7.50 9.89
C PRO A 143 8.76 7.49 11.14
N GLY A 144 7.87 8.48 11.22
CA GLY A 144 6.98 8.66 12.37
C GLY A 144 5.79 7.70 12.35
N PRO A 145 5.15 7.49 13.51
CA PRO A 145 3.89 6.75 13.56
C PRO A 145 2.84 7.43 12.68
N CYS A 146 1.88 6.64 12.21
CA CYS A 146 0.73 7.18 11.52
C CYS A 146 -0.14 8.04 12.45
N ASP A 147 -0.69 9.14 11.94
CA ASP A 147 -1.69 9.95 12.66
C ASP A 147 -2.89 9.08 13.10
N ASN A 148 -3.25 8.13 12.24
CA ASN A 148 -4.21 7.09 12.56
C ASN A 148 -3.49 5.77 12.87
N PRO A 149 -3.55 5.25 14.11
CA PRO A 149 -2.85 4.03 14.51
C PRO A 149 -3.20 2.78 13.69
N ILE A 150 -4.38 2.73 13.06
CA ILE A 150 -4.73 1.62 12.18
C ILE A 150 -3.84 1.58 10.94
N GLY A 151 -3.30 2.73 10.51
CA GLY A 151 -2.39 2.86 9.39
C GLY A 151 -1.12 2.04 9.57
N ASP A 152 -0.50 2.11 10.74
CA ASP A 152 0.69 1.31 11.05
C ASP A 152 0.40 -0.20 10.99
N HIS A 153 -0.79 -0.63 11.41
CA HIS A 153 -1.20 -2.03 11.29
C HIS A 153 -1.29 -2.48 9.83
N TYR A 154 -1.87 -1.66 8.95
CA TYR A 154 -1.94 -1.99 7.52
C TYR A 154 -0.60 -1.84 6.79
N MET A 155 0.28 -0.97 7.28
CA MET A 155 1.67 -0.88 6.84
C MET A 155 2.41 -2.19 7.14
N LEU A 156 2.26 -2.71 8.36
CA LEU A 156 2.82 -4.00 8.78
C LEU A 156 2.29 -5.16 7.91
N LYS A 157 0.99 -5.18 7.63
CA LYS A 157 0.37 -6.20 6.76
C LYS A 157 0.88 -6.11 5.32
N SER A 158 1.05 -4.89 4.81
CA SER A 158 1.62 -4.65 3.48
C SER A 158 3.05 -5.16 3.37
N ILE A 159 3.91 -4.86 4.34
CA ILE A 159 5.30 -5.36 4.30
C ILE A 159 5.37 -6.88 4.50
N LYS A 160 4.54 -7.49 5.37
CA LYS A 160 4.45 -8.96 5.44
C LYS A 160 4.09 -9.56 4.07
N ASN A 161 3.09 -9.01 3.39
CA ASN A 161 2.68 -9.45 2.06
C ASN A 161 3.85 -9.38 1.05
N LYS A 162 4.59 -8.27 1.02
CA LYS A 162 5.77 -8.11 0.17
C LYS A 162 6.90 -9.06 0.55
N ILE A 163 7.16 -9.28 1.84
CA ILE A 163 8.16 -10.25 2.33
C ILE A 163 7.82 -11.66 1.85
N ASP A 164 6.54 -12.06 1.92
CA ASP A 164 6.11 -13.39 1.51
C ASP A 164 6.30 -13.61 0.00
N TYR A 165 5.88 -12.65 -0.82
CA TYR A 165 6.12 -12.69 -2.27
C TYR A 165 7.62 -12.71 -2.59
N CYS A 166 8.39 -11.78 -2.05
CA CYS A 166 9.83 -11.68 -2.30
C CYS A 166 10.57 -12.97 -1.92
N ARG A 167 10.19 -13.60 -0.81
CA ARG A 167 10.74 -14.89 -0.37
C ARG A 167 10.40 -16.03 -1.35
N MET A 168 9.18 -16.07 -1.88
CA MET A 168 8.79 -17.08 -2.88
C MET A 168 9.54 -16.93 -4.21
N HIS A 169 9.89 -15.69 -4.57
CA HIS A 169 10.47 -15.36 -5.87
C HIS A 169 11.97 -15.03 -5.81
N SER A 170 12.62 -15.22 -4.66
CA SER A 170 14.04 -14.91 -4.45
C SER A 170 14.42 -13.46 -4.81
N ILE A 171 13.57 -12.51 -4.40
CA ILE A 171 13.76 -11.07 -4.60
C ILE A 171 14.24 -10.46 -3.29
N GLU A 172 15.27 -9.62 -3.35
CA GLU A 172 15.73 -8.84 -2.20
C GLU A 172 14.79 -7.64 -1.98
N ILE A 173 14.66 -7.19 -0.72
CA ILE A 173 13.77 -6.08 -0.36
C ILE A 173 14.50 -5.01 0.45
N VAL A 174 14.27 -3.75 0.09
CA VAL A 174 14.66 -2.57 0.88
C VAL A 174 13.38 -1.87 1.34
N TYR A 175 13.28 -1.65 2.65
CA TYR A 175 12.23 -0.85 3.25
C TYR A 175 12.83 0.45 3.78
N ASN A 176 12.50 1.58 3.16
CA ASN A 176 12.96 2.88 3.61
C ASN A 176 12.01 3.50 4.63
N MET A 177 12.59 4.05 5.70
CA MET A 177 11.90 4.90 6.69
C MET A 177 12.59 6.26 6.86
N ALA A 178 13.61 6.57 6.06
CA ALA A 178 14.37 7.81 6.17
C ALA A 178 13.96 8.84 5.12
N HIS A 179 13.90 10.11 5.51
CA HIS A 179 13.88 11.23 4.57
C HIS A 179 15.32 11.53 4.14
N LEU A 180 15.67 11.19 2.90
CA LEU A 180 17.00 11.42 2.35
C LEU A 180 17.20 12.86 1.83
N ASP A 181 16.10 13.57 1.65
CA ASP A 181 16.05 14.90 1.06
C ASP A 181 14.86 15.67 1.68
N LYS A 182 15.10 16.92 2.13
CA LYS A 182 14.06 17.76 2.75
C LYS A 182 13.14 18.40 1.70
N GLU A 183 13.63 18.62 0.48
CA GLU A 183 12.87 19.24 -0.62
C GLU A 183 11.94 18.22 -1.30
N LEU A 184 12.38 16.97 -1.47
CA LEU A 184 11.59 15.88 -2.05
C LEU A 184 10.88 15.04 -0.97
N SER A 185 9.81 15.60 -0.42
CA SER A 185 8.92 14.97 0.56
C SER A 185 7.74 14.21 -0.04
N GLY A 186 7.03 13.41 0.78
CA GLY A 186 5.81 12.70 0.38
C GLY A 186 6.07 11.68 -0.74
N TYR A 187 5.22 11.68 -1.78
CA TYR A 187 5.36 10.75 -2.92
C TYR A 187 6.66 10.96 -3.71
N TRP A 188 7.28 12.14 -3.62
CA TRP A 188 8.54 12.45 -4.30
C TRP A 188 9.77 11.82 -3.66
N ALA A 189 9.69 11.39 -2.39
CA ALA A 189 10.82 10.82 -1.65
C ALA A 189 11.40 9.54 -2.28
N LYS A 190 10.65 8.90 -3.19
CA LYS A 190 11.11 7.72 -3.93
C LYS A 190 12.25 8.04 -4.91
N LEU A 191 12.29 9.22 -5.52
CA LEU A 191 13.33 9.59 -6.51
C LEU A 191 14.75 9.59 -5.91
N PRO A 192 15.04 10.34 -4.83
CA PRO A 192 16.39 10.36 -4.24
C PRO A 192 16.79 8.99 -3.69
N LEU A 193 15.83 8.21 -3.16
CA LEU A 193 16.05 6.84 -2.71
C LEU A 193 16.42 5.90 -3.86
N ILE A 194 15.66 5.92 -4.96
CA ILE A 194 15.94 5.08 -6.14
C ILE A 194 17.33 5.43 -6.70
N ARG A 195 17.67 6.71 -6.84
CA ARG A 195 19.01 7.14 -7.28
C ARG A 195 20.09 6.60 -6.35
N ARG A 196 19.89 6.69 -5.02
CA ARG A 196 20.86 6.17 -4.05
C ARG A 196 21.04 4.66 -4.17
N ILE A 197 19.94 3.92 -4.32
CA ILE A 197 19.97 2.46 -4.50
C ILE A 197 20.68 2.08 -5.80
N MET A 198 20.41 2.76 -6.92
CA MET A 198 21.11 2.53 -8.19
C MET A 198 22.63 2.58 -8.02
N LEU A 199 23.11 3.64 -7.35
CA LEU A 199 24.54 3.89 -7.18
C LEU A 199 25.20 2.98 -6.14
N SER A 200 24.45 2.60 -5.10
CA SER A 200 24.94 1.73 -4.02
C SER A 200 24.89 0.25 -4.35
N HIS A 201 24.05 -0.16 -5.32
CA HIS A 201 23.87 -1.55 -5.74
C HIS A 201 24.12 -1.75 -7.24
N PRO A 202 25.38 -1.65 -7.72
CA PRO A 202 25.71 -1.85 -9.13
C PRO A 202 25.37 -3.27 -9.62
N GLU A 203 25.28 -4.25 -8.72
CA GLU A 203 24.88 -5.62 -9.02
C GLU A 203 23.40 -5.77 -9.36
N VAL A 204 22.54 -4.86 -8.91
CA VAL A 204 21.10 -4.92 -9.21
C VAL A 204 20.87 -4.49 -10.65
N GLU A 205 20.10 -5.29 -11.41
CA GLU A 205 19.76 -4.98 -12.79
C GLU A 205 18.46 -4.18 -12.87
N TRP A 206 17.47 -4.53 -12.04
CA TRP A 206 16.17 -3.87 -11.96
C TRP A 206 15.85 -3.46 -10.54
N ILE A 207 15.50 -2.19 -10.38
CA ILE A 207 14.90 -1.67 -9.15
C ILE A 207 13.41 -1.63 -9.37
N TRP A 208 12.66 -2.31 -8.50
CA TRP A 208 11.22 -2.36 -8.55
C TRP A 208 10.65 -1.54 -7.39
N TRP A 209 10.19 -0.34 -7.69
CA TRP A 209 9.47 0.47 -6.72
C TRP A 209 8.06 -0.07 -6.55
N MET A 210 7.60 -0.22 -5.31
CA MET A 210 6.22 -0.57 -4.98
C MET A 210 5.73 0.23 -3.77
N ASP A 211 4.63 0.97 -3.94
CA ASP A 211 4.03 1.77 -2.87
C ASP A 211 3.58 0.88 -1.69
N SER A 212 3.52 1.49 -0.52
CA SER A 212 3.14 0.80 0.71
C SER A 212 1.66 0.40 0.74
N ASP A 213 0.78 1.06 0.00
CA ASP A 213 -0.63 0.70 -0.17
C ASP A 213 -0.88 -0.21 -1.38
N ALA A 214 0.17 -0.74 -2.02
CA ALA A 214 0.07 -1.78 -3.04
C ALA A 214 0.35 -3.18 -2.45
N PHE A 215 -0.52 -4.14 -2.73
CA PHE A 215 -0.41 -5.52 -2.25
C PHE A 215 -0.24 -6.48 -3.43
N PHE A 216 0.63 -7.48 -3.27
CA PHE A 216 0.60 -8.66 -4.13
C PHE A 216 -0.66 -9.45 -3.84
N THR A 217 -1.43 -9.73 -4.88
CA THR A 217 -2.64 -10.55 -4.81
C THR A 217 -2.55 -11.80 -5.69
N ASP A 218 -1.55 -11.91 -6.56
CA ASP A 218 -1.10 -13.16 -7.17
C ASP A 218 0.31 -13.53 -6.66
N MET A 219 0.38 -14.55 -5.80
CA MET A 219 1.65 -14.99 -5.21
C MET A 219 2.44 -15.94 -6.12
N TYR A 220 1.84 -16.43 -7.20
CA TYR A 220 2.46 -17.39 -8.13
C TYR A 220 2.91 -16.73 -9.44
N PHE A 221 2.31 -15.61 -9.81
CA PHE A 221 2.73 -14.84 -10.98
C PHE A 221 4.20 -14.40 -10.87
N LYS A 222 4.92 -14.50 -11.98
CA LYS A 222 6.30 -14.02 -12.12
C LYS A 222 6.33 -12.96 -13.22
N ILE A 223 6.95 -11.82 -12.93
CA ILE A 223 7.17 -10.79 -13.95
C ILE A 223 8.00 -11.39 -15.09
N PRO A 224 7.54 -11.31 -16.36
CA PRO A 224 8.26 -11.88 -17.50
C PRO A 224 9.42 -10.97 -17.90
N ILE A 225 10.47 -10.87 -17.07
CA ILE A 225 11.57 -9.88 -17.22
C ILE A 225 12.21 -9.92 -18.62
N SER A 226 12.31 -11.10 -19.24
CA SER A 226 12.86 -11.25 -20.60
C SER A 226 12.08 -10.48 -21.67
N LYS A 227 10.79 -10.20 -21.45
CA LYS A 227 9.95 -9.34 -22.31
C LYS A 227 10.49 -7.92 -22.40
N TYR A 228 11.22 -7.46 -21.37
CA TYR A 228 11.65 -6.07 -21.23
C TYR A 228 13.13 -5.83 -21.53
N ASN A 229 13.81 -6.78 -22.18
CA ASN A 229 15.26 -6.71 -22.44
C ASN A 229 15.72 -5.45 -23.19
N HIS A 230 14.86 -4.85 -24.02
CA HIS A 230 15.19 -3.65 -24.80
C HIS A 230 14.72 -2.33 -24.16
N HIS A 231 14.11 -2.41 -22.98
CA HIS A 231 13.54 -1.29 -22.25
C HIS A 231 14.29 -1.06 -20.94
N ASN A 232 14.18 0.16 -20.42
CA ASN A 232 14.80 0.59 -19.18
C ASN A 232 13.76 0.96 -18.11
N MET A 233 12.51 1.19 -18.50
CA MET A 233 11.41 1.39 -17.58
C MET A 233 10.23 0.50 -17.98
N VAL A 234 9.57 -0.10 -17.00
CA VAL A 234 8.33 -0.86 -17.17
C VAL A 234 7.31 -0.31 -16.20
N ILE A 235 6.20 0.19 -16.71
CA ILE A 235 5.18 0.87 -15.91
C ILE A 235 3.78 0.47 -16.41
N HIS A 236 2.85 0.24 -15.49
CA HIS A 236 1.49 -0.07 -15.87
C HIS A 236 0.80 1.16 -16.46
N GLY A 237 0.05 0.98 -17.55
CA GLY A 237 -0.75 2.06 -18.12
C GLY A 237 -1.41 1.71 -19.44
N TYR A 238 -2.07 2.69 -20.04
CA TYR A 238 -2.80 2.52 -21.30
C TYR A 238 -2.28 3.49 -22.36
N PRO A 239 -1.74 3.02 -23.50
CA PRO A 239 -1.20 3.90 -24.53
C PRO A 239 -2.21 4.93 -25.06
N SER A 240 -3.48 4.57 -25.21
CA SER A 240 -4.53 5.50 -25.65
C SER A 240 -4.76 6.62 -24.64
N LEU A 241 -4.76 6.30 -23.34
CA LEU A 241 -4.86 7.32 -22.29
C LEU A 241 -3.65 8.24 -22.27
N LEU A 242 -2.45 7.72 -22.58
CA LEU A 242 -1.22 8.50 -22.56
C LEU A 242 -1.11 9.44 -23.77
N PHE A 243 -1.23 8.89 -24.99
CA PHE A 243 -0.92 9.62 -26.21
C PHE A 243 -2.13 10.34 -26.80
N ASP A 244 -3.32 9.75 -26.72
CA ASP A 244 -4.52 10.32 -27.34
C ASP A 244 -5.22 11.26 -26.37
N GLU A 245 -5.44 10.81 -25.14
CA GLU A 245 -6.20 11.58 -24.14
C GLU A 245 -5.34 12.49 -23.25
N LYS A 246 -4.04 12.21 -23.13
CA LYS A 246 -3.12 12.89 -22.20
C LYS A 246 -3.67 12.90 -20.76
N SER A 247 -4.21 11.77 -20.33
CA SER A 247 -4.85 11.61 -19.03
C SER A 247 -3.83 11.50 -17.90
N TRP A 248 -4.08 12.14 -16.76
CA TRP A 248 -3.21 12.06 -15.58
C TRP A 248 -3.18 10.68 -14.90
N ILE A 249 -4.11 9.79 -15.27
CA ILE A 249 -4.17 8.38 -14.84
C ILE A 249 -3.71 7.42 -15.95
N ALA A 250 -3.05 7.94 -16.99
CA ALA A 250 -2.60 7.11 -18.10
C ALA A 250 -1.56 6.06 -17.70
N LEU A 251 -0.74 6.35 -16.69
CA LEU A 251 0.29 5.50 -16.10
C LEU A 251 0.15 5.49 -14.58
N ASN A 252 0.70 4.50 -13.89
CA ASN A 252 0.78 4.50 -12.42
C ASN A 252 2.21 4.33 -11.89
N THR A 253 2.67 5.28 -11.09
CA THR A 253 4.03 5.29 -10.52
C THR A 253 4.11 4.66 -9.12
N GLY A 254 3.09 3.92 -8.71
CA GLY A 254 3.09 3.16 -7.47
C GLY A 254 3.58 1.73 -7.60
N SER A 255 3.79 1.23 -8.82
CA SER A 255 4.47 -0.04 -9.07
C SER A 255 5.12 -0.01 -10.46
N PHE A 256 6.45 0.09 -10.50
CA PHE A 256 7.20 0.15 -11.75
C PHE A 256 8.61 -0.43 -11.59
N LEU A 257 9.19 -0.89 -12.69
CA LEU A 257 10.58 -1.33 -12.76
C LEU A 257 11.43 -0.29 -13.48
N LEU A 258 12.62 -0.03 -12.95
CA LEU A 258 13.62 0.86 -13.52
C LEU A 258 14.97 0.14 -13.59
N ARG A 259 15.57 0.07 -14.77
CA ARG A 259 16.86 -0.59 -14.99
C ARG A 259 17.99 0.24 -14.41
N ASN A 260 18.97 -0.41 -13.80
CA ASN A 260 20.18 0.26 -13.31
C ASN A 260 21.15 0.60 -14.46
N CYS A 261 20.93 1.76 -15.08
CA CYS A 261 21.69 2.24 -16.23
C CYS A 261 21.74 3.78 -16.29
N GLN A 262 22.62 4.31 -17.14
CA GLN A 262 22.82 5.76 -17.32
C GLN A 262 21.51 6.46 -17.72
N TRP A 263 20.75 5.86 -18.64
CA TRP A 263 19.46 6.39 -19.08
C TRP A 263 18.48 6.63 -17.91
N SER A 264 18.47 5.73 -16.92
CA SER A 264 17.57 5.86 -15.76
C SER A 264 18.04 6.95 -14.80
N LEU A 265 19.36 7.19 -14.66
CA LEU A 265 19.85 8.34 -13.90
C LEU A 265 19.45 9.65 -14.57
N ASP A 266 19.56 9.71 -15.90
CA ASP A 266 19.15 10.88 -16.68
C ASP A 266 17.65 11.13 -16.60
N LEU A 267 16.82 10.08 -16.60
CA LEU A 267 15.38 10.20 -16.40
C LEU A 267 15.04 10.78 -15.03
N LEU A 268 15.69 10.28 -13.97
CA LEU A 268 15.46 10.78 -12.61
C LEU A 268 15.80 12.28 -12.49
N ASP A 269 16.88 12.72 -13.14
CA ASP A 269 17.28 14.14 -13.17
C ASP A 269 16.20 15.03 -13.86
N GLU A 270 15.53 14.54 -14.90
CA GLU A 270 14.45 15.27 -15.59
C GLU A 270 13.07 15.12 -14.94
N TRP A 271 12.88 14.10 -14.11
CA TRP A 271 11.63 13.86 -13.40
C TRP A 271 11.55 14.69 -12.11
N ALA A 272 12.66 14.83 -11.39
CA ALA A 272 12.73 15.54 -10.11
C ALA A 272 12.35 17.04 -10.10
N PRO A 273 12.52 17.87 -11.15
CA PRO A 273 12.40 19.33 -11.06
C PRO A 273 11.03 19.86 -10.61
N MET A 274 9.96 19.08 -10.77
CA MET A 274 8.61 19.46 -10.31
C MET A 274 8.32 19.06 -8.85
N GLY A 275 9.26 18.37 -8.19
CA GLY A 275 9.10 17.81 -6.86
C GLY A 275 9.46 18.67 -5.65
N PRO A 276 10.35 19.69 -5.72
CA PRO A 276 10.73 20.47 -4.52
C PRO A 276 9.53 21.15 -3.87
N VAL A 277 9.31 20.87 -2.58
CA VAL A 277 8.16 21.37 -1.79
C VAL A 277 8.08 22.90 -1.79
N GLY A 278 6.85 23.43 -1.68
CA GLY A 278 6.57 24.86 -1.69
C GLY A 278 6.25 25.38 -3.08
N ARG A 279 6.66 26.62 -3.38
CA ARG A 279 6.23 27.34 -4.60
C ARG A 279 6.54 26.57 -5.89
N ALA A 280 7.67 25.87 -5.97
CA ALA A 280 8.05 25.12 -7.17
C ALA A 280 7.04 24.01 -7.48
N ARG A 281 6.72 23.16 -6.51
CA ARG A 281 5.71 22.09 -6.64
C ARG A 281 4.30 22.62 -6.84
N ASP A 282 3.93 23.73 -6.22
CA ASP A 282 2.61 24.36 -6.40
C ASP A 282 2.41 24.90 -7.82
N GLU A 283 3.40 25.64 -8.35
CA GLU A 283 3.34 26.15 -9.72
C GLU A 283 3.40 25.02 -10.75
N ALA A 284 4.24 24.00 -10.50
CA ALA A 284 4.24 22.79 -11.33
C ALA A 284 2.87 22.09 -11.31
N GLY A 285 2.19 22.04 -10.17
CA GLY A 285 0.83 21.48 -10.05
C GLY A 285 -0.19 22.20 -10.95
N LYS A 286 -0.08 23.53 -11.07
CA LYS A 286 -0.91 24.32 -12.01
C LYS A 286 -0.61 23.97 -13.46
N ILE A 287 0.67 23.85 -13.82
CA ILE A 287 1.10 23.43 -15.17
C ILE A 287 0.54 22.05 -15.50
N LEU A 288 0.67 21.08 -14.60
CA LEU A 288 0.18 19.72 -14.79
C LEU A 288 -1.34 19.70 -14.94
N THR A 289 -2.07 20.45 -14.11
CA THR A 289 -3.54 20.55 -14.19
C THR A 289 -4.00 21.16 -15.51
N ALA A 290 -3.26 22.13 -16.05
CA ALA A 290 -3.58 22.76 -17.33
C ALA A 290 -3.29 21.85 -18.55
N ASN A 291 -2.37 20.89 -18.42
CA ASN A 291 -1.89 20.08 -19.54
C ASN A 291 -2.37 18.62 -19.52
N LEU A 292 -2.84 18.11 -18.39
CA LEU A 292 -3.26 16.71 -18.23
C LEU A 292 -4.77 16.62 -18.02
N LYS A 293 -5.43 15.84 -18.87
CA LYS A 293 -6.87 15.64 -18.84
C LYS A 293 -7.30 14.96 -17.54
N GLY A 294 -8.31 15.54 -16.90
CA GLY A 294 -8.96 14.97 -15.71
C GLY A 294 -8.18 15.11 -14.40
N ARG A 295 -7.03 15.78 -14.40
CA ARG A 295 -6.25 16.04 -13.18
C ARG A 295 -6.97 17.07 -12.30
N PRO A 296 -7.26 16.80 -11.02
CA PRO A 296 -7.77 17.81 -10.10
C PRO A 296 -6.70 18.86 -9.76
N ALA A 297 -7.12 20.00 -9.20
CA ALA A 297 -6.22 21.08 -8.81
C ALA A 297 -5.58 20.79 -7.44
N PHE A 298 -4.32 20.40 -7.44
CA PHE A 298 -3.46 20.21 -6.26
C PHE A 298 -1.97 20.30 -6.66
N GLU A 299 -1.08 20.30 -5.67
CA GLU A 299 0.39 20.32 -5.85
C GLU A 299 0.88 19.25 -6.85
N ALA A 300 2.04 19.44 -7.49
CA ALA A 300 2.60 18.44 -8.39
C ALA A 300 2.87 17.09 -7.69
N ASP A 301 2.52 16.01 -8.39
CA ASP A 301 2.78 14.62 -8.00
C ASP A 301 3.71 13.94 -9.01
N ASP A 302 4.43 12.92 -8.54
CA ASP A 302 5.41 12.19 -9.35
C ASP A 302 4.77 11.51 -10.57
N GLN A 303 3.55 10.98 -10.43
CA GLN A 303 2.83 10.32 -11.53
C GLN A 303 2.53 11.29 -12.68
N SER A 304 1.88 12.41 -12.36
CA SER A 304 1.54 13.45 -13.33
C SER A 304 2.78 14.06 -13.96
N ALA A 305 3.84 14.30 -13.18
CA ALA A 305 5.09 14.83 -13.70
C ALA A 305 5.75 13.87 -14.71
N LEU A 306 5.76 12.55 -14.43
CA LEU A 306 6.29 11.56 -15.37
C LEU A 306 5.46 11.53 -16.66
N ILE A 307 4.13 11.50 -16.54
CA ILE A 307 3.23 11.51 -17.71
C ILE A 307 3.50 12.74 -18.57
N TYR A 308 3.58 13.92 -17.94
CA TYR A 308 3.87 15.17 -18.64
C TYR A 308 5.24 15.15 -19.32
N LEU A 309 6.27 14.62 -18.66
CA LEU A 309 7.62 14.47 -19.22
C LEU A 309 7.63 13.54 -20.44
N LEU A 310 6.97 12.38 -20.35
CA LEU A 310 6.92 11.40 -21.43
C LEU A 310 6.12 11.90 -22.64
N ILE A 311 5.12 12.73 -22.43
CA ILE A 311 4.36 13.38 -23.52
C ILE A 311 5.18 14.50 -24.17
N SER A 312 5.81 15.35 -23.35
CA SER A 312 6.50 16.56 -23.82
C SER A 312 7.85 16.25 -24.49
N ASN A 313 8.56 15.24 -23.99
CA ASN A 313 9.89 14.84 -24.47
C ASN A 313 9.85 13.40 -25.05
N LYS A 314 8.78 13.07 -25.78
CA LYS A 314 8.49 11.72 -26.28
C LYS A 314 9.68 11.10 -27.01
N ASP A 315 10.26 11.81 -27.96
CA ASP A 315 11.36 11.32 -28.82
C ASP A 315 12.63 10.97 -28.04
N LYS A 316 12.78 11.53 -26.83
CA LYS A 316 13.91 11.26 -25.96
C LYS A 316 13.71 10.01 -25.09
N TRP A 317 12.49 9.82 -24.58
CA TRP A 317 12.25 8.88 -23.48
C TRP A 317 11.47 7.64 -23.88
N ILE A 318 10.48 7.77 -24.76
CA ILE A 318 9.43 6.74 -24.88
C ILE A 318 9.93 5.41 -25.43
N ASP A 319 10.95 5.43 -26.28
CA ASP A 319 11.54 4.22 -26.90
C ASP A 319 12.13 3.25 -25.88
N LYS A 320 12.40 3.72 -24.66
CA LYS A 320 12.92 2.90 -23.55
C LYS A 320 11.89 2.63 -22.45
N VAL A 321 10.65 3.09 -22.62
CA VAL A 321 9.54 2.88 -21.68
C VAL A 321 8.60 1.81 -22.23
N PHE A 322 8.44 0.71 -21.51
CA PHE A 322 7.41 -0.29 -21.79
C PHE A 322 6.15 0.03 -20.99
N ILE A 323 5.05 0.34 -21.69
CA ILE A 323 3.73 0.53 -21.08
C ILE A 323 3.05 -0.83 -20.98
N GLU A 324 3.00 -1.39 -19.77
CA GLU A 324 2.43 -2.71 -19.51
C GLU A 324 0.93 -2.63 -19.26
N ASN A 325 0.17 -3.47 -19.97
CA ASN A 325 -1.28 -3.60 -19.82
C ASN A 325 -1.78 -5.04 -20.01
N SER A 326 -0.88 -6.02 -20.12
CA SER A 326 -1.23 -7.44 -20.26
C SER A 326 -1.48 -8.14 -18.92
N TYR A 327 -1.07 -7.52 -17.82
CA TYR A 327 -1.33 -7.96 -16.45
C TYR A 327 -1.28 -6.76 -15.51
N TYR A 328 -1.81 -6.90 -14.30
CA TYR A 328 -1.90 -5.83 -13.32
C TYR A 328 -0.59 -5.61 -12.57
N LEU A 329 0.44 -5.06 -13.24
CA LEU A 329 1.61 -4.51 -12.54
C LEU A 329 1.19 -3.42 -11.53
N HIS A 330 0.10 -2.72 -11.84
CA HIS A 330 -0.73 -1.95 -10.92
C HIS A 330 -2.20 -2.29 -11.23
N GLY A 331 -2.98 -2.67 -10.22
CA GLY A 331 -4.42 -2.92 -10.37
C GLY A 331 -5.24 -2.00 -9.46
N TYR A 332 -6.13 -1.21 -10.05
CA TYR A 332 -6.97 -0.27 -9.31
C TYR A 332 -8.01 -1.01 -8.45
N TRP A 333 -7.85 -0.91 -7.13
CA TRP A 333 -8.54 -1.76 -6.16
C TRP A 333 -10.07 -1.76 -6.28
N VAL A 334 -10.69 -0.62 -6.61
CA VAL A 334 -12.16 -0.50 -6.69
C VAL A 334 -12.78 -1.46 -7.70
N GLY A 335 -12.09 -1.75 -8.81
CA GLY A 335 -12.56 -2.70 -9.82
C GLY A 335 -12.23 -4.17 -9.51
N LEU A 336 -11.45 -4.44 -8.46
CA LEU A 336 -10.86 -5.76 -8.21
C LEU A 336 -11.39 -6.41 -6.92
N VAL A 337 -11.45 -5.65 -5.82
CA VAL A 337 -11.64 -6.23 -4.48
C VAL A 337 -12.99 -6.93 -4.30
N ASP A 338 -14.02 -6.49 -5.01
CA ASP A 338 -15.38 -7.07 -4.94
C ASP A 338 -15.50 -8.34 -5.79
N ARG A 339 -14.49 -8.65 -6.61
CA ARG A 339 -14.45 -9.84 -7.50
C ARG A 339 -13.61 -10.99 -6.95
N TYR A 340 -13.02 -10.86 -5.76
CA TYR A 340 -12.14 -11.89 -5.21
C TYR A 340 -12.82 -13.24 -5.01
N GLU A 341 -14.07 -13.27 -4.56
CA GLU A 341 -14.84 -14.51 -4.45
C GLU A 341 -15.07 -15.15 -5.82
N GLU A 342 -15.36 -14.35 -6.85
CA GLU A 342 -15.46 -14.82 -8.25
C GLU A 342 -14.13 -15.43 -8.71
N TYR A 343 -12.99 -14.78 -8.42
CA TYR A 343 -11.68 -15.28 -8.81
C TYR A 343 -11.36 -16.62 -8.14
N ILE A 344 -11.66 -16.76 -6.85
CA ILE A 344 -11.48 -18.00 -6.09
C ILE A 344 -12.32 -19.15 -6.67
N GLU A 345 -13.53 -18.85 -7.14
CA GLU A 345 -14.44 -19.85 -7.67
C GLU A 345 -14.06 -20.30 -9.09
N LYS A 346 -13.68 -19.36 -9.96
CA LYS A 346 -13.54 -19.61 -11.40
C LYS A 346 -12.10 -19.82 -11.87
N TYR A 347 -11.12 -19.29 -11.13
CA TYR A 347 -9.74 -19.20 -11.60
C TYR A 347 -8.75 -19.73 -10.55
N ASN A 348 -7.47 -19.70 -10.92
CA ASN A 348 -6.35 -20.07 -10.06
C ASN A 348 -5.27 -18.96 -10.15
N PRO A 349 -4.46 -18.77 -9.10
CA PRO A 349 -3.35 -17.83 -9.16
C PRO A 349 -2.30 -18.25 -10.20
N GLY A 350 -1.57 -17.27 -10.72
CA GLY A 350 -0.50 -17.41 -11.70
C GLY A 350 -0.71 -16.60 -12.99
N SER A 351 -1.89 -16.01 -13.20
CA SER A 351 -2.17 -15.25 -14.44
C SER A 351 -1.78 -13.78 -14.34
N GLY A 352 -1.87 -13.18 -13.15
CA GLY A 352 -1.55 -11.77 -12.90
C GLY A 352 -2.52 -10.74 -13.51
N ASP A 353 -3.56 -11.17 -14.23
CA ASP A 353 -4.47 -10.36 -15.06
C ASP A 353 -5.92 -10.36 -14.53
N ASP A 354 -6.91 -10.12 -15.40
CA ASP A 354 -8.35 -10.10 -15.07
C ASP A 354 -8.91 -11.39 -14.48
N ARG A 355 -8.17 -12.49 -14.58
CA ARG A 355 -8.54 -13.79 -13.97
C ARG A 355 -8.04 -13.88 -12.52
N TRP A 356 -6.89 -13.27 -12.25
CA TRP A 356 -6.29 -13.22 -10.92
C TRP A 356 -5.27 -12.06 -10.87
N PRO A 357 -5.61 -10.91 -10.27
CA PRO A 357 -4.79 -9.71 -10.41
C PRO A 357 -3.46 -9.87 -9.68
N PHE A 358 -2.38 -9.43 -10.33
CA PHE A 358 -1.04 -9.50 -9.76
C PHE A 358 -0.88 -8.54 -8.57
N VAL A 359 -1.14 -7.25 -8.80
CA VAL A 359 -1.10 -6.21 -7.77
C VAL A 359 -2.48 -5.60 -7.58
N THR A 360 -2.90 -5.45 -6.33
CA THR A 360 -4.04 -4.60 -5.95
C THR A 360 -3.53 -3.39 -5.20
N HIS A 361 -3.73 -2.21 -5.79
CA HIS A 361 -3.18 -0.94 -5.33
C HIS A 361 -4.30 -0.04 -4.82
N PHE A 362 -4.25 0.33 -3.54
CA PHE A 362 -5.25 1.10 -2.81
C PHE A 362 -5.13 2.62 -3.03
N VAL A 363 -4.93 3.05 -4.27
CA VAL A 363 -4.87 4.46 -4.66
C VAL A 363 -6.08 5.23 -4.10
N GLY A 364 -5.81 6.39 -3.51
CA GLY A 364 -6.80 7.25 -2.86
C GLY A 364 -7.14 6.85 -1.41
N CYS A 365 -6.72 5.67 -0.95
CA CYS A 365 -6.79 5.31 0.47
C CYS A 365 -5.61 5.91 1.22
N LYS A 366 -5.88 6.55 2.37
CA LYS A 366 -4.86 7.14 3.24
C LYS A 366 -5.04 6.64 4.68
N PRO A 367 -4.79 5.33 4.93
CA PRO A 367 -5.05 4.73 6.24
C PRO A 367 -4.13 5.28 7.33
N CYS A 368 -3.00 5.88 6.95
CA CYS A 368 -2.01 6.44 7.86
C CYS A 368 -2.35 7.85 8.37
N GLY A 369 -3.18 8.61 7.64
CA GLY A 369 -3.50 9.99 7.98
C GLY A 369 -3.81 10.82 6.74
N GLY A 370 -4.39 12.01 6.94
CA GLY A 370 -4.77 12.92 5.87
C GLY A 370 -6.12 12.64 5.21
N TYR A 371 -6.44 13.45 4.20
CA TYR A 371 -7.68 13.32 3.42
C TYR A 371 -7.51 12.23 2.34
N GLY A 372 -8.36 11.21 2.38
CA GLY A 372 -8.45 10.18 1.35
C GLY A 372 -9.69 10.36 0.48
N ASP A 373 -9.63 9.89 -0.76
CA ASP A 373 -10.74 9.95 -1.73
C ASP A 373 -11.89 8.98 -1.38
N TYR A 374 -11.61 8.04 -0.47
CA TYR A 374 -12.53 7.00 -0.03
C TYR A 374 -12.64 6.98 1.50
N SER A 375 -13.77 6.49 2.00
CA SER A 375 -13.94 6.30 3.45
C SER A 375 -12.91 5.31 4.00
N LEU A 376 -12.34 5.66 5.14
CA LEU A 376 -11.37 4.82 5.84
C LEU A 376 -11.90 3.40 6.05
N GLU A 377 -13.18 3.27 6.43
CA GLU A 377 -13.82 1.97 6.65
C GLU A 377 -13.79 1.09 5.38
N ARG A 378 -14.10 1.65 4.21
CA ARG A 378 -14.09 0.91 2.95
C ARG A 378 -12.66 0.50 2.59
N CYS A 379 -11.70 1.41 2.74
CA CYS A 379 -10.29 1.14 2.50
C CYS A 379 -9.79 -0.01 3.37
N VAL A 380 -9.93 0.10 4.68
CA VAL A 380 -9.48 -0.89 5.67
C VAL A 380 -10.11 -2.27 5.41
N LYS A 381 -11.43 -2.35 5.21
CA LYS A 381 -12.10 -3.62 4.87
C LYS A 381 -11.59 -4.23 3.57
N SER A 382 -11.28 -3.41 2.57
CA SER A 382 -10.83 -3.88 1.26
C SER A 382 -9.35 -4.30 1.28
N MET A 383 -8.51 -3.58 2.03
CA MET A 383 -7.13 -3.97 2.32
C MET A 383 -7.08 -5.28 3.10
N GLU A 384 -7.98 -5.49 4.06
CA GLU A 384 -8.14 -6.76 4.77
C GLU A 384 -8.42 -7.91 3.81
N ARG A 385 -9.36 -7.70 2.89
CA ARG A 385 -9.71 -8.68 1.84
C ARG A 385 -8.53 -8.99 0.94
N ALA A 386 -7.83 -7.98 0.44
CA ALA A 386 -6.67 -8.17 -0.43
C ALA A 386 -5.53 -8.92 0.27
N PHE A 387 -5.23 -8.54 1.52
CA PHE A 387 -4.24 -9.25 2.32
C PHE A 387 -4.63 -10.71 2.54
N ASN A 388 -5.86 -11.01 2.97
CA ASN A 388 -6.29 -12.39 3.23
C ASN A 388 -6.43 -13.21 1.93
N PHE A 389 -6.78 -12.57 0.81
CA PHE A 389 -6.82 -13.19 -0.52
C PHE A 389 -5.43 -13.67 -0.95
N ALA A 390 -4.42 -12.86 -0.69
CA ALA A 390 -3.02 -13.20 -0.93
C ALA A 390 -2.48 -14.21 0.10
N ASP A 391 -2.68 -13.98 1.40
CA ASP A 391 -2.16 -14.81 2.48
C ASP A 391 -2.77 -16.23 2.44
N ASN A 392 -3.99 -16.39 1.94
CA ASN A 392 -4.58 -17.70 1.66
C ASN A 392 -3.74 -18.56 0.70
N GLN A 393 -3.03 -17.95 -0.26
CA GLN A 393 -2.17 -18.68 -1.18
C GLN A 393 -0.94 -19.26 -0.47
N LEU A 394 -0.48 -18.60 0.60
CA LEU A 394 0.64 -19.03 1.46
C LEU A 394 0.16 -20.02 2.51
N LEU A 395 -0.92 -19.72 3.23
CA LEU A 395 -1.45 -20.56 4.30
C LEU A 395 -1.85 -21.96 3.79
N LYS A 396 -2.30 -22.07 2.54
CA LYS A 396 -2.59 -23.36 1.89
C LYS A 396 -1.37 -24.30 1.90
N LEU A 397 -0.16 -23.76 1.78
CA LEU A 397 1.09 -24.54 1.87
C LEU A 397 1.21 -25.22 3.24
N TYR A 398 0.75 -24.55 4.29
CA TYR A 398 0.80 -25.04 5.68
C TYR A 398 -0.48 -25.77 6.13
N GLY A 399 -1.47 -25.92 5.25
CA GLY A 399 -2.72 -26.63 5.57
C GLY A 399 -3.76 -25.76 6.28
N PHE A 400 -3.67 -24.45 6.12
CA PHE A 400 -4.61 -23.47 6.66
C PHE A 400 -5.20 -22.58 5.56
N SER A 401 -6.27 -21.88 5.91
CA SER A 401 -6.85 -20.78 5.14
C SER A 401 -7.65 -19.89 6.09
N HIS A 402 -7.80 -18.61 5.77
CA HIS A 402 -8.72 -17.72 6.47
C HIS A 402 -10.16 -18.27 6.44
N ARG A 403 -10.91 -18.01 7.51
CA ARG A 403 -12.34 -18.39 7.58
C ARG A 403 -13.20 -17.65 6.55
N GLY A 404 -12.76 -16.45 6.16
CA GLY A 404 -13.29 -15.63 5.07
C GLY A 404 -12.37 -14.43 4.84
N LEU A 405 -12.53 -13.72 3.72
CA LEU A 405 -11.59 -12.66 3.33
C LEU A 405 -11.59 -11.44 4.29
N LEU A 406 -12.63 -11.27 5.11
CA LEU A 406 -12.67 -10.22 6.15
C LEU A 406 -12.24 -10.73 7.54
N SER A 407 -11.95 -12.03 7.70
CA SER A 407 -11.68 -12.62 9.00
C SER A 407 -10.18 -12.84 9.22
N PRO A 408 -9.59 -12.30 10.30
CA PRO A 408 -8.21 -12.62 10.66
C PRO A 408 -8.06 -14.07 11.15
N ASN A 409 -9.16 -14.73 11.50
CA ASN A 409 -9.13 -16.10 12.00
C ASN A 409 -8.91 -17.10 10.87
N VAL A 410 -8.03 -18.06 11.12
CA VAL A 410 -7.77 -19.18 10.20
C VAL A 410 -8.57 -20.43 10.59
N LYS A 411 -8.72 -21.33 9.62
CA LYS A 411 -9.23 -22.68 9.77
C LYS A 411 -8.26 -23.66 9.12
N ARG A 412 -8.21 -24.86 9.66
CA ARG A 412 -7.48 -25.97 9.06
C ARG A 412 -8.25 -26.46 7.83
N ILE A 413 -7.54 -26.75 6.73
CA ILE A 413 -8.14 -27.23 5.47
C ILE A 413 -7.77 -28.69 5.14
N ARG A 414 -6.88 -29.31 5.93
CA ARG A 414 -6.54 -30.73 5.84
C ARG A 414 -6.13 -31.29 7.19
N ASN A 415 -6.35 -32.58 7.42
CA ASN A 415 -5.92 -33.26 8.65
C ASN A 415 -4.38 -33.30 8.76
N GLU A 416 -3.89 -33.42 9.98
CA GLU A 416 -2.46 -33.68 10.21
C GLU A 416 -2.11 -35.07 9.71
N SER A 417 -0.91 -35.19 9.14
CA SER A 417 -0.39 -36.43 8.62
C SER A 417 0.95 -36.72 9.26
N ILE A 418 1.15 -37.97 9.68
CA ILE A 418 2.46 -38.49 10.08
C ILE A 418 3.42 -38.62 8.88
N ARG A 419 2.92 -38.40 7.66
CA ARG A 419 3.66 -38.39 6.38
C ARG A 419 3.55 -37.01 5.71
N PRO A 420 4.13 -35.95 6.28
CA PRO A 420 3.97 -34.59 5.76
C PRO A 420 4.61 -34.39 4.38
N LEU A 421 5.65 -35.16 4.03
CA LEU A 421 6.37 -35.02 2.76
C LEU A 421 5.55 -35.46 1.55
N GLU A 422 4.69 -36.48 1.68
CA GLU A 422 3.79 -36.91 0.59
C GLU A 422 2.83 -35.78 0.16
N ILE A 423 2.48 -34.90 1.11
CA ILE A 423 1.59 -33.75 0.87
C ILE A 423 2.35 -32.57 0.25
N VAL A 424 3.60 -32.36 0.65
CA VAL A 424 4.45 -31.28 0.09
C VAL A 424 4.67 -31.48 -1.41
N ASP A 425 4.90 -32.72 -1.84
CA ASP A 425 5.11 -33.05 -3.25
C ASP A 425 3.83 -32.83 -4.10
N GLN A 426 2.65 -32.95 -3.50
CA GLN A 426 1.36 -32.67 -4.17
C GLN A 426 1.02 -31.17 -4.26
N ILE A 427 1.53 -30.36 -3.33
CA ILE A 427 1.21 -28.92 -3.24
C ILE A 427 2.16 -28.06 -4.10
N GLY A 428 3.23 -28.66 -4.66
CA GLY A 428 4.13 -27.96 -5.57
C GLY A 428 5.01 -26.90 -4.90
N VAL A 429 5.21 -26.98 -3.58
CA VAL A 429 6.04 -26.04 -2.79
C VAL A 429 7.47 -25.93 -3.36
N ARG A 430 7.96 -27.00 -4.00
CA ARG A 430 9.30 -27.10 -4.57
C ARG A 430 9.44 -26.58 -6.00
N THR A 431 8.35 -26.46 -6.75
CA THR A 431 8.43 -26.16 -8.20
C THR A 431 8.75 -24.69 -8.47
N SER A 432 8.44 -23.76 -7.57
CA SER A 432 8.78 -22.34 -7.76
C SER A 432 10.22 -21.98 -7.42
N LEU A 433 10.87 -22.72 -6.51
CA LEU A 433 12.24 -22.49 -6.02
C LEU A 433 13.32 -23.28 -6.78
N LEU A 434 12.99 -24.43 -7.38
CA LEU A 434 13.97 -25.33 -8.02
C LEU A 434 14.02 -25.30 -9.55
N GLU A 435 13.13 -24.58 -10.23
CA GLU A 435 13.25 -24.39 -11.70
C GLU A 435 14.54 -23.65 -12.10
N GLY A 436 15.25 -23.02 -11.16
CA GLY A 436 16.60 -22.48 -11.37
C GLY A 436 17.76 -23.47 -11.15
N ALA A 437 17.51 -24.67 -10.61
CA ALA A 437 18.56 -25.63 -10.23
C ALA A 437 18.57 -26.91 -11.09
N SER A 438 17.55 -27.14 -11.92
CA SER A 438 17.38 -28.38 -12.69
C SER A 438 17.38 -28.17 -14.20
N GLN A 439 18.32 -27.38 -14.70
CA GLN A 439 18.86 -27.54 -16.06
C GLN A 439 20.39 -27.60 -15.93
N LYS A 440 20.89 -28.82 -15.67
CA LYS A 440 22.29 -29.18 -15.88
C LYS A 440 22.47 -29.66 -17.31
#